data_AF-A0A812T287-F1
#
_entry.id   AF-A0A812T287-F1
#
_cell.length_a   1.000
_cell.length_b   1.000
_cell.length_c   1.000
_cell.angle_alpha   90.00
_cell.angle_beta   90.00
_cell.angle_gamma   90.00
#
_symmetry.space_group_name_H-M   'P 1'
#
loop_
_entity.id
_entity.type
_entity.pdbx_description
1 polymer ?
#
loop_
_entity_poly.entity_id
_entity_poly.type
_entity_poly.pdbx_seq_one_letter_code
_entity_poly.pdbx_strand_id
1 'polypeptide(L)'
;MGEDEADERLRKSGPELFRELKRLYAVAEVPDYFKNGVWRDDLMKIDLQLIEVHRREAGAPDPPPLSEVKLPPDLPRGVVRPHIPTPIVGSAATVVPATATGSAVADLRLIALFVAKWKLDVARTKAALTKLLPSRRRWVIAHFKPKGAAAVDDELEKYIAECQASNSWDTASVLNGSTNGVKRPVSAVAGTVAATVDPSKRQACKAASIIGVRLTPHFPLPAQSLMVRSGGQC
;
A
#
# COMPACT_ATOMS: atom_id res chain seq x y z
N MET A 1 18.66 -4.46 35.30
CA MET A 1 17.47 -3.73 35.81
C MET A 1 17.13 -2.50 34.94
N GLY A 2 17.43 -2.50 33.63
CA GLY A 2 17.20 -1.33 32.77
C GLY A 2 16.16 -1.53 31.66
N GLU A 3 15.59 -2.73 31.54
CA GLU A 3 14.63 -3.06 30.48
C GLU A 3 13.19 -2.71 30.92
N ASP A 4 12.89 -2.90 32.22
CA ASP A 4 11.56 -2.62 32.77
C ASP A 4 11.19 -1.12 32.69
N GLU A 5 12.17 -0.22 32.83
CA GLU A 5 11.92 1.24 32.75
C GLU A 5 11.63 1.69 31.30
N ALA A 6 12.28 1.06 30.31
CA ALA A 6 12.03 1.35 28.90
C ALA A 6 10.60 0.94 28.51
N ASP A 7 10.15 -0.22 28.98
CA ASP A 7 8.78 -0.69 28.75
C ASP A 7 7.73 0.19 29.43
N GLU A 8 8.03 0.72 30.62
CA GLU A 8 7.14 1.65 31.32
C GLU A 8 7.02 3.00 30.60
N ARG A 9 8.13 3.52 30.03
CA ARG A 9 8.11 4.73 29.19
C ARG A 9 7.24 4.55 27.95
N LEU A 10 7.30 3.38 27.32
CA LEU A 10 6.51 3.04 26.13
C LEU A 10 5.00 2.92 26.41
N ARG A 11 4.58 2.81 27.68
CA ARG A 11 3.17 2.83 28.09
C ARG A 11 2.60 4.25 28.19
N LYS A 12 3.44 5.27 28.37
CA LYS A 12 3.01 6.67 28.44
C LYS A 12 2.50 7.14 27.06
N SER A 13 1.61 8.13 27.06
CA SER A 13 0.99 8.69 25.85
C SER A 13 0.97 10.22 25.87
N GLY A 14 0.89 10.81 24.68
CA GLY A 14 0.77 12.25 24.47
C GLY A 14 1.86 13.09 25.14
N PRO A 15 1.49 14.08 25.99
CA PRO A 15 2.44 15.06 26.52
C PRO A 15 3.44 14.47 27.53
N GLU A 16 3.13 13.36 28.19
CA GLU A 16 4.06 12.68 29.11
C GLU A 16 5.18 11.97 28.36
N LEU A 17 4.84 11.35 27.23
CA LEU A 17 5.82 10.72 26.36
C LEU A 17 6.77 11.77 25.74
N PHE A 18 6.24 12.94 25.39
CA PHE A 18 7.05 14.05 24.88
C PHE A 18 8.02 14.61 25.95
N ARG A 19 7.68 14.55 27.23
CA ARG A 19 8.59 14.94 28.33
C ARG A 19 9.82 14.04 28.40
N GLU A 20 9.60 12.73 28.30
CA GLU A 20 10.68 11.74 28.26
C GLU A 20 11.55 11.94 27.03
N LEU A 21 10.93 12.18 25.87
CA LEU A 21 11.69 12.47 24.66
C LEU A 21 12.55 13.72 24.83
N LYS A 22 12.01 14.80 25.41
CA LYS A 22 12.73 16.07 25.62
C LYS A 22 13.86 15.96 26.65
N ARG A 23 13.75 15.02 27.60
CA ARG A 23 14.82 14.66 28.55
C ARG A 23 16.04 14.09 27.83
N LEU A 24 15.83 13.24 26.81
CA LEU A 24 16.92 12.63 26.03
C LEU A 24 17.37 13.50 24.85
N TYR A 25 16.44 14.26 24.27
CA TYR A 25 16.61 15.05 23.05
C TYR A 25 16.05 16.46 23.26
N ALA A 26 16.87 17.35 23.83
CA ALA A 26 16.47 18.71 24.19
C ALA A 26 16.01 19.56 22.99
N VAL A 27 16.43 19.20 21.78
CA VAL A 27 16.10 19.86 20.50
C VAL A 27 14.69 19.48 20.01
N ALA A 28 14.00 18.52 20.65
CA ALA A 28 12.64 18.15 20.27
C ALA A 28 11.66 19.34 20.35
N GLU A 29 11.00 19.63 19.23
CA GLU A 29 9.98 20.66 19.11
C GLU A 29 8.57 20.05 19.06
N VAL A 30 7.62 20.69 19.73
CA VAL A 30 6.20 20.27 19.74
C VAL A 30 5.58 20.11 18.33
N PRO A 31 5.76 21.03 17.36
CA PRO A 31 5.12 20.92 16.04
C PRO A 31 5.52 19.66 15.23
N ASP A 32 6.64 19.03 15.54
CA ASP A 32 7.08 17.81 14.84
C ASP A 32 6.24 16.59 15.25
N TYR A 33 5.88 16.53 16.54
CA TYR A 33 5.20 15.40 17.17
C TYR A 33 3.72 15.64 17.42
N PHE A 34 3.26 16.89 17.40
CA PHE A 34 1.87 17.28 17.58
C PHE A 34 1.32 17.91 16.30
N LYS A 35 0.46 17.18 15.58
CA LYS A 35 -0.16 17.65 14.33
C LYS A 35 -1.67 17.42 14.36
N ASN A 36 -2.42 18.42 13.89
CA ASN A 36 -3.89 18.37 13.81
C ASN A 36 -4.57 18.07 15.15
N GLY A 37 -4.04 18.59 16.26
CA GLY A 37 -4.61 18.38 17.59
C GLY A 37 -4.36 16.98 18.19
N VAL A 38 -3.55 16.15 17.53
CA VAL A 38 -3.26 14.77 17.95
C VAL A 38 -1.76 14.59 18.14
N TRP A 39 -1.38 13.96 19.25
CA TRP A 39 -0.01 13.54 19.52
C TRP A 39 0.32 12.30 18.70
N ARG A 40 1.49 12.29 18.06
CA ARG A 40 1.98 11.16 17.26
C ARG A 40 2.80 10.22 18.13
N ASP A 41 2.12 9.54 19.05
CA ASP A 41 2.75 8.68 20.06
C ASP A 41 3.68 7.62 19.44
N ASP A 42 3.27 6.97 18.36
CA ASP A 42 4.10 5.95 17.69
C ASP A 42 5.45 6.51 17.23
N LEU A 43 5.46 7.74 16.72
CA LEU A 43 6.68 8.40 16.24
C LEU A 43 7.57 8.78 17.42
N MET A 44 6.99 9.28 18.51
CA MET A 44 7.73 9.57 19.74
C MET A 44 8.36 8.31 20.37
N LYS A 45 7.66 7.16 20.35
CA LYS A 45 8.19 5.89 20.86
C LYS A 45 9.37 5.38 20.03
N ILE A 46 9.28 5.48 18.71
CA ILE A 46 10.37 5.10 17.80
C ILE A 46 11.62 5.94 18.07
N ASP A 47 11.47 7.26 18.17
CA ASP A 47 12.61 8.15 18.42
C ASP A 47 13.23 7.90 19.80
N LEU A 48 12.42 7.66 20.83
CA LEU A 48 12.89 7.26 22.16
C LEU A 48 13.76 6.00 22.12
N GLN A 49 13.25 4.92 21.50
CA GLN A 49 14.01 3.67 21.35
C GLN A 49 15.31 3.90 20.58
N LEU A 50 15.25 4.66 19.49
CA LEU A 50 16.40 4.95 18.66
C LEU A 50 17.49 5.71 19.44
N ILE A 51 17.10 6.70 20.24
CA ILE A 51 18.04 7.48 21.06
C ILE A 51 18.63 6.62 22.17
N GLU A 52 17.82 5.80 22.85
CA GLU A 52 18.29 4.92 23.92
C GLU A 52 19.31 3.89 23.42
N VAL A 53 19.05 3.27 22.26
CA VAL A 53 19.99 2.33 21.62
C VAL A 53 21.31 3.04 21.29
N HIS A 54 21.26 4.20 20.63
CA HIS A 54 22.49 4.95 20.31
C HIS A 54 23.26 5.39 21.56
N ARG A 55 22.57 5.80 22.64
CA ARG A 55 23.23 6.15 23.91
C ARG A 55 23.93 4.94 24.54
N ARG A 56 23.25 3.79 24.55
CA ARG A 56 23.79 2.53 25.07
C ARG A 56 25.01 2.08 24.27
N GLU A 57 24.95 2.14 22.95
CA GLU A 57 26.06 1.80 22.06
C GLU A 57 27.23 2.79 22.20
N ALA A 58 26.94 4.08 22.39
CA ALA A 58 27.95 5.11 22.64
C ALA A 58 28.54 5.06 24.06
N GLY A 59 28.05 4.18 24.95
CA GLY A 59 28.48 4.11 26.35
C GLY A 59 28.17 5.39 27.14
N ALA A 60 27.16 6.15 26.72
CA ALA A 60 26.78 7.38 27.41
C ALA A 60 26.22 7.06 28.81
N PRO A 61 26.53 7.87 29.84
CA PRO A 61 26.01 7.67 31.19
C PRO A 61 24.48 7.77 31.23
N ASP A 62 23.87 7.14 32.24
CA ASP A 62 22.42 7.12 32.41
C ASP A 62 21.85 8.55 32.51
N PRO A 63 20.70 8.82 31.88
CA PRO A 63 20.13 10.17 31.82
C PRO A 63 19.68 10.66 33.22
N PRO A 64 19.88 11.96 33.54
CA PRO A 64 19.43 12.56 34.81
C PRO A 64 17.94 12.34 35.07
N PRO A 65 17.47 12.13 36.32
CA PRO A 65 16.08 11.76 36.62
C PRO A 65 15.04 12.79 36.15
N LEU A 66 13.81 12.32 35.89
CA LEU A 66 12.72 13.10 35.28
C LEU A 66 12.36 14.43 35.96
N SER A 67 12.61 14.57 37.26
CA SER A 67 12.21 15.73 38.06
C SER A 67 12.97 17.02 37.73
N GLU A 68 14.13 16.94 37.07
CA GLU A 68 14.96 18.11 36.75
C GLU A 68 14.60 18.81 35.42
N VAL A 69 13.82 18.16 34.55
CA VAL A 69 13.48 18.73 33.24
C VAL A 69 12.36 19.77 33.40
N LYS A 70 12.75 21.05 33.42
CA LYS A 70 11.82 22.17 33.43
C LYS A 70 11.03 22.21 32.13
N LEU A 71 9.72 22.04 32.24
CA LEU A 71 8.79 22.08 31.12
C LEU A 71 8.46 23.52 30.72
N PRO A 72 8.48 23.85 29.43
CA PRO A 72 7.85 25.06 28.95
C PRO A 72 6.36 25.04 29.37
N PRO A 73 5.84 26.12 29.98
CA PRO A 73 4.47 26.17 30.49
C PRO A 73 3.40 26.04 29.38
N ASP A 74 3.74 26.32 28.12
CA ASP A 74 2.82 26.35 26.98
C ASP A 74 2.75 25.03 26.18
N LEU A 75 2.65 23.89 26.86
CA LEU A 75 2.36 22.64 26.16
C LEU A 75 0.89 22.58 25.76
N PRO A 76 0.57 22.36 24.47
CA PRO A 76 -0.81 22.18 24.05
C PRO A 76 -1.37 20.97 24.79
N ARG A 77 -2.35 21.24 25.65
CA ARG A 77 -3.07 20.20 26.37
C ARG A 77 -3.91 19.47 25.33
N GLY A 78 -3.35 18.40 24.77
CA GLY A 78 -4.02 17.57 23.80
C GLY A 78 -5.37 17.15 24.36
N VAL A 79 -6.42 17.24 23.54
CA VAL A 79 -7.72 16.69 23.92
C VAL A 79 -7.56 15.19 23.94
N VAL A 80 -7.23 14.64 25.12
CA VAL A 80 -7.26 13.19 25.37
C VAL A 80 -8.72 12.80 25.22
N ARG A 81 -9.11 12.39 24.01
CA ARG A 81 -10.41 11.80 23.80
C ARG A 81 -10.38 10.50 24.61
N PRO A 82 -11.20 10.34 25.66
CA PRO A 82 -11.25 9.08 26.39
C PRO A 82 -11.54 7.98 25.38
N HIS A 83 -10.65 6.99 25.33
CA HIS A 83 -10.90 5.81 24.54
C HIS A 83 -12.16 5.17 25.16
N ILE A 84 -13.28 5.27 24.47
CA ILE A 84 -14.41 4.41 24.74
C ILE A 84 -14.10 3.18 23.89
N PRO A 85 -13.93 1.98 24.45
CA PRO A 85 -13.83 0.76 23.66
C PRO A 85 -15.17 0.58 22.95
N THR A 86 -15.28 1.14 21.75
CA THR A 86 -16.46 1.00 20.91
C THR A 86 -16.47 -0.44 20.39
N PRO A 87 -17.53 -1.22 20.65
CA PRO A 87 -17.69 -2.50 20.00
C PRO A 87 -17.79 -2.27 18.49
N ILE A 88 -16.99 -3.03 17.75
CA ILE A 88 -17.01 -3.13 16.30
C ILE A 88 -18.43 -3.47 15.85
N VAL A 89 -19.17 -2.46 15.38
CA VAL A 89 -20.35 -2.64 14.56
C VAL A 89 -20.32 -1.52 13.51
N GLY A 90 -20.30 -1.92 12.25
CA GLY A 90 -19.79 -1.11 11.14
C GLY A 90 -20.43 0.26 10.97
N SER A 91 -19.59 1.26 10.71
CA SER A 91 -19.94 2.42 9.87
C SER A 91 -18.70 3.20 9.42
N ALA A 92 -18.64 3.36 8.10
CA ALA A 92 -17.87 4.28 7.28
C ALA A 92 -16.82 5.19 7.95
N ALA A 93 -15.55 4.79 7.80
CA ALA A 93 -14.39 5.61 8.10
C ALA A 93 -14.24 6.76 7.09
N THR A 94 -14.16 8.00 7.59
CA THR A 94 -13.61 9.14 6.86
C THR A 94 -12.10 8.92 6.73
N VAL A 95 -11.67 8.59 5.52
CA VAL A 95 -10.29 8.24 5.17
C VAL A 95 -9.47 9.51 5.02
N VAL A 96 -8.56 9.79 5.96
CA VAL A 96 -7.41 10.66 5.70
C VAL A 96 -6.34 9.81 4.99
N PRO A 97 -5.74 10.30 3.89
CA PRO A 97 -4.87 9.49 3.04
C PRO A 97 -3.58 9.15 3.78
N ALA A 98 -3.47 7.89 4.23
CA ALA A 98 -2.23 7.31 4.69
C ALA A 98 -1.22 7.33 3.53
N THR A 99 -0.05 7.88 3.82
CA THR A 99 1.12 7.87 2.95
C THR A 99 1.43 6.45 2.46
N ALA A 100 1.77 6.37 1.17
CA ALA A 100 1.92 5.24 0.24
C ALA A 100 2.47 3.87 0.69
N THR A 101 2.96 3.68 1.91
CA THR A 101 3.61 2.42 2.36
C THR A 101 2.62 1.27 2.57
N GLY A 102 1.35 1.57 2.88
CA GLY A 102 0.31 0.54 3.00
C GLY A 102 -0.04 -0.14 1.66
N SER A 103 0.28 0.51 0.53
CA SER A 103 -0.06 -0.04 -0.79
C SER A 103 0.76 -1.27 -1.15
N ALA A 104 2.02 -1.35 -0.70
CA ALA A 104 2.90 -2.48 -1.00
C ALA A 104 2.45 -3.76 -0.29
N VAL A 105 2.07 -3.66 0.99
CA VAL A 105 1.56 -4.81 1.76
C VAL A 105 0.20 -5.25 1.23
N ALA A 106 -0.68 -4.30 0.87
CA ALA A 106 -1.96 -4.62 0.24
C ALA A 106 -1.78 -5.33 -1.11
N ASP A 107 -0.84 -4.87 -1.94
CA ASP A 107 -0.51 -5.51 -3.22
C ASP A 107 0.04 -6.93 -3.02
N LEU A 108 0.89 -7.17 -2.03
CA LEU A 108 1.41 -8.52 -1.72
C LEU A 108 0.29 -9.48 -1.32
N ARG A 109 -0.68 -9.01 -0.52
CA ARG A 109 -1.85 -9.81 -0.15
C ARG A 109 -2.72 -10.12 -1.37
N LEU A 110 -2.94 -9.15 -2.26
CA LEU A 110 -3.68 -9.37 -3.50
C LEU A 110 -3.00 -10.39 -4.42
N ILE A 111 -1.67 -10.32 -4.56
CA ILE A 111 -0.91 -11.30 -5.36
C ILE A 111 -1.06 -12.70 -4.76
N ALA A 112 -0.94 -12.85 -3.44
CA ALA A 112 -1.10 -14.15 -2.78
C ALA A 112 -2.49 -14.76 -3.02
N LEU A 113 -3.55 -13.95 -2.89
CA LEU A 113 -4.92 -14.40 -3.16
C LEU A 113 -5.13 -14.77 -4.63
N PHE A 114 -4.53 -14.00 -5.56
CA PHE A 114 -4.61 -14.26 -6.99
C PHE A 114 -3.90 -15.56 -7.38
N VAL A 115 -2.69 -15.79 -6.85
CA VAL A 115 -1.93 -17.01 -7.08
C VAL A 115 -2.67 -18.23 -6.53
N ALA A 116 -3.21 -18.14 -5.31
CA ALA A 116 -4.00 -19.21 -4.72
C ALA A 116 -5.29 -19.52 -5.52
N LYS A 117 -5.95 -18.49 -6.05
CA LYS A 117 -7.19 -18.64 -6.84
C LYS A 117 -6.98 -19.38 -8.15
N TRP A 118 -5.87 -19.13 -8.83
CA TRP A 118 -5.61 -19.67 -10.17
C TRP A 118 -4.53 -20.76 -10.20
N LYS A 119 -4.02 -21.17 -9.04
CA LYS A 119 -2.94 -22.16 -8.89
C LYS A 119 -1.69 -21.82 -9.72
N LEU A 120 -1.36 -20.55 -9.76
CA LEU A 120 -0.16 -20.05 -10.45
C LEU A 120 1.10 -20.37 -9.62
N ASP A 121 2.27 -20.30 -10.25
CA ASP A 121 3.52 -20.32 -9.52
C ASP A 121 3.81 -18.95 -8.88
N VAL A 122 4.09 -18.93 -7.57
CA VAL A 122 4.31 -17.69 -6.80
C VAL A 122 5.54 -16.95 -7.30
N ALA A 123 6.63 -17.67 -7.58
CA ALA A 123 7.90 -17.05 -7.98
C ALA A 123 7.78 -16.44 -9.38
N ARG A 124 7.21 -17.18 -10.34
CA ARG A 124 7.01 -16.73 -11.72
C ARG A 124 6.01 -15.57 -11.81
N THR A 125 4.88 -15.67 -11.10
CA THR A 125 3.86 -14.60 -11.06
C THR A 125 4.42 -13.31 -10.47
N LYS A 126 5.19 -13.41 -9.38
CA LYS A 126 5.84 -12.24 -8.78
C LYS A 126 6.88 -11.64 -9.74
N ALA A 127 7.69 -12.45 -10.42
CA ALA A 127 8.66 -11.97 -11.40
C ALA A 127 8.01 -11.27 -12.61
N ALA A 128 6.86 -11.76 -13.07
CA ALA A 128 6.10 -11.13 -14.16
C ALA A 128 5.43 -9.82 -13.70
N LEU A 129 4.78 -9.82 -12.53
CA LEU A 129 4.04 -8.65 -12.04
C LEU A 129 4.96 -7.53 -11.54
N THR A 130 6.13 -7.82 -10.98
CA THR A 130 7.07 -6.79 -10.48
C THR A 130 7.65 -5.89 -11.57
N LYS A 131 7.65 -6.34 -12.82
CA LYS A 131 8.00 -5.51 -14.00
C LYS A 131 6.94 -4.45 -14.32
N LEU A 132 5.73 -4.58 -13.77
CA LEU A 132 4.61 -3.67 -14.00
C LEU A 132 4.46 -2.67 -12.84
N LEU A 133 3.98 -1.47 -13.17
CA LEU A 133 3.57 -0.48 -12.18
C LEU A 133 2.43 -1.01 -11.29
N PRO A 134 2.34 -0.60 -10.00
CA PRO A 134 1.33 -1.07 -9.05
C PRO A 134 -0.11 -1.01 -9.59
N SER A 135 -0.48 0.09 -10.27
CA SER A 135 -1.81 0.27 -10.86
C SER A 135 -2.11 -0.77 -11.93
N ARG A 136 -1.12 -1.09 -12.79
CA ARG A 136 -1.26 -2.09 -13.85
C ARG A 136 -1.39 -3.50 -13.29
N ARG A 137 -0.67 -3.83 -12.21
CA ARG A 137 -0.80 -5.13 -11.53
C ARG A 137 -2.22 -5.37 -11.05
N ARG A 138 -2.83 -4.38 -10.40
CA ARG A 138 -4.21 -4.48 -9.91
C ARG A 138 -5.22 -4.70 -11.04
N TRP A 139 -5.00 -4.03 -12.17
CA TRP A 139 -5.84 -4.21 -13.35
C TRP A 139 -5.75 -5.64 -13.89
N VAL A 140 -4.54 -6.18 -14.04
CA VAL A 140 -4.31 -7.56 -14.51
C VAL A 140 -4.95 -8.56 -13.54
N ILE A 141 -4.75 -8.40 -12.24
CA ILE A 141 -5.34 -9.28 -11.21
C ILE A 141 -6.87 -9.28 -11.27
N ALA A 142 -7.49 -8.14 -11.58
CA ALA A 142 -8.94 -8.00 -11.65
C ALA A 142 -9.56 -8.59 -12.94
N HIS A 143 -8.86 -8.50 -14.07
CA HIS A 143 -9.43 -8.83 -15.39
C HIS A 143 -8.93 -10.15 -15.96
N PHE A 144 -7.84 -10.70 -15.43
CA PHE A 144 -7.31 -11.98 -15.88
C PHE A 144 -8.30 -13.12 -15.59
N LYS A 145 -8.66 -13.83 -16.65
CA LYS A 145 -9.46 -15.05 -16.62
C LYS A 145 -8.80 -16.05 -17.55
N PRO A 146 -8.22 -17.15 -17.03
CA PRO A 146 -7.60 -18.16 -17.88
C PRO A 146 -8.68 -18.81 -18.76
N LYS A 147 -8.31 -19.09 -20.00
CA LYS A 147 -9.19 -19.70 -21.00
C LYS A 147 -9.01 -21.22 -21.08
N GLY A 148 -7.92 -21.76 -20.51
CA GLY A 148 -7.61 -23.18 -20.49
C GLY A 148 -7.13 -23.68 -19.12
N ALA A 149 -7.15 -25.00 -18.96
CA ALA A 149 -6.65 -25.68 -17.74
C ALA A 149 -5.15 -26.04 -17.83
N ALA A 150 -4.55 -26.00 -19.02
CA ALA A 150 -3.14 -26.35 -19.21
C ALA A 150 -2.28 -25.08 -19.22
N ALA A 151 -1.32 -25.00 -18.28
CA ALA A 151 -0.31 -23.95 -18.15
C ALA A 151 -0.88 -22.51 -17.99
N VAL A 152 -1.62 -22.29 -16.90
CA VAL A 152 -2.20 -20.99 -16.52
C VAL A 152 -1.13 -19.88 -16.46
N ASP A 153 0.12 -20.21 -16.10
CA ASP A 153 1.23 -19.26 -16.04
C ASP A 153 1.60 -18.68 -17.41
N ASP A 154 1.60 -19.51 -18.46
CA ASP A 154 1.92 -19.06 -19.81
C ASP A 154 0.79 -18.20 -20.39
N GLU A 155 -0.46 -18.48 -20.01
CA GLU A 155 -1.61 -17.62 -20.35
C GLU A 155 -1.52 -16.26 -19.67
N LEU A 156 -1.06 -16.19 -18.42
CA LEU A 156 -0.86 -14.93 -17.71
C LEU A 156 0.21 -14.06 -18.39
N GLU A 157 1.34 -14.65 -18.78
CA GLU A 157 2.40 -13.92 -19.48
C GLU A 157 1.93 -13.40 -20.84
N LYS A 158 1.21 -14.22 -21.62
CA LYS A 158 0.59 -13.80 -22.89
C LYS A 158 -0.42 -12.68 -22.69
N TYR A 159 -1.26 -12.77 -21.66
CA TYR A 159 -2.24 -11.74 -21.34
C TYR A 159 -1.57 -10.41 -20.96
N ILE A 160 -0.51 -10.44 -20.14
CA ILE A 160 0.26 -9.24 -19.80
C ILE A 160 0.87 -8.62 -21.07
N ALA A 161 1.40 -9.42 -21.99
CA ALA A 161 1.93 -8.93 -23.27
C ALA A 161 0.85 -8.30 -24.16
N GLU A 162 -0.35 -8.90 -24.21
CA GLU A 162 -1.51 -8.34 -24.94
C GLU A 162 -1.97 -7.01 -24.33
N CYS A 163 -2.02 -6.91 -23.00
CA CYS A 163 -2.34 -5.66 -22.30
C CYS A 163 -1.29 -4.57 -22.51
N GLN A 164 0.00 -4.96 -22.59
CA GLN A 164 1.09 -4.04 -22.94
C GLN A 164 0.95 -3.50 -24.35
N ALA A 165 0.68 -4.37 -25.32
CA ALA A 165 0.53 -3.98 -26.72
C ALA A 165 -0.70 -3.10 -26.96
N SER A 166 -1.82 -3.39 -26.29
CA SER A 166 -3.08 -2.66 -26.45
C SER A 166 -3.22 -1.44 -25.52
N ASN A 167 -2.32 -1.28 -24.55
CA ASN A 167 -2.38 -0.28 -23.48
C ASN A 167 -3.76 -0.19 -22.79
N SER A 168 -4.47 -1.32 -22.69
CA SER A 168 -5.87 -1.42 -22.26
C SER A 168 -6.09 -1.15 -20.76
N TRP A 169 -5.02 -0.92 -20.01
CA TRP A 169 -5.04 -0.56 -18.59
C TRP A 169 -5.21 0.94 -18.29
N ASP A 170 -5.00 1.83 -19.27
CA ASP A 170 -5.04 3.28 -19.04
C ASP A 170 -6.48 3.79 -18.85
N THR A 171 -7.44 3.14 -19.52
CA THR A 171 -8.86 3.45 -19.44
C THR A 171 -9.44 3.22 -18.03
N ALA A 172 -8.85 2.33 -17.23
CA ALA A 172 -9.31 2.04 -15.89
C ALA A 172 -8.84 3.06 -14.84
N SER A 173 -7.79 3.85 -15.12
CA SER A 173 -7.34 4.90 -14.20
C SER A 173 -8.36 6.03 -14.08
N VAL A 174 -9.21 6.23 -15.08
CA VAL A 174 -10.27 7.25 -15.09
C VAL A 174 -11.47 6.84 -14.23
N LEU A 175 -11.74 5.54 -14.09
CA LEU A 175 -12.95 5.05 -13.42
C LEU A 175 -12.76 4.73 -11.93
N ASN A 176 -11.54 4.39 -11.50
CA ASN A 176 -11.26 4.08 -10.08
C ASN A 176 -10.81 5.28 -9.24
N GLY A 177 -10.79 6.49 -9.81
CA GLY A 177 -10.45 7.73 -9.11
C GLY A 177 -11.59 8.39 -8.32
N SER A 178 -12.82 7.88 -8.38
CA SER A 178 -14.01 8.63 -7.90
C SER A 178 -15.07 7.76 -7.21
N THR A 179 -14.80 7.30 -6.00
CA THR A 179 -15.87 6.86 -5.06
C THR A 179 -15.66 7.24 -3.59
N ASN A 180 -14.52 7.82 -3.19
CA ASN A 180 -14.37 8.41 -1.84
C ASN A 180 -14.86 9.88 -1.79
N GLY A 181 -16.01 10.13 -2.41
CA GLY A 181 -16.74 11.39 -2.33
C GLY A 181 -17.47 11.50 -0.99
N VAL A 182 -16.81 12.18 -0.05
CA VAL A 182 -17.43 12.79 1.13
C VAL A 182 -18.67 13.57 0.67
N LYS A 183 -19.86 13.14 1.12
CA LYS A 183 -21.10 13.92 1.04
C LYS A 183 -20.93 15.20 1.85
N ARG A 184 -20.46 16.28 1.22
CA ARG A 184 -20.64 17.63 1.75
C ARG A 184 -22.06 18.08 1.43
N PRO A 185 -22.89 18.47 2.41
CA PRO A 185 -24.11 19.20 2.14
C PRO A 185 -23.72 20.57 1.56
N VAL A 186 -24.01 20.76 0.28
CA VAL A 186 -23.91 22.06 -0.38
C VAL A 186 -25.15 22.87 0.03
N SER A 187 -24.94 23.86 0.90
CA SER A 187 -25.86 24.98 1.02
C SER A 187 -25.97 25.69 -0.31
N ALA A 188 -27.22 26.00 -0.67
CA ALA A 188 -27.62 26.72 -1.85
C ALA A 188 -26.88 28.07 -1.96
N VAL A 189 -26.33 28.33 -3.15
CA VAL A 189 -26.27 29.69 -3.68
C VAL A 189 -26.72 29.64 -5.14
N ALA A 190 -27.88 30.26 -5.37
CA ALA A 190 -28.46 30.47 -6.68
C ALA A 190 -27.59 31.46 -7.47
N GLY A 191 -27.40 31.17 -8.76
CA GLY A 191 -26.60 32.01 -9.65
C GLY A 191 -26.77 31.58 -11.11
N THR A 192 -27.92 31.94 -11.68
CA THR A 192 -28.28 31.89 -13.09
C THR A 192 -27.24 32.62 -13.96
N VAL A 193 -26.74 31.98 -15.03
CA VAL A 193 -26.72 32.54 -16.40
C VAL A 193 -26.51 31.42 -17.42
N ALA A 194 -27.34 31.48 -18.46
CA ALA A 194 -27.42 30.57 -19.57
C ALA A 194 -26.29 30.77 -20.59
N ALA A 195 -25.82 29.68 -21.20
CA ALA A 195 -25.24 29.71 -22.55
C ALA A 195 -25.40 28.33 -23.21
N THR A 196 -26.29 28.30 -24.19
CA THR A 196 -26.55 27.24 -25.15
C THR A 196 -25.35 27.05 -26.09
N VAL A 197 -24.77 25.84 -26.18
CA VAL A 197 -23.95 25.42 -27.33
C VAL A 197 -24.30 23.99 -27.74
N ASP A 198 -25.01 23.96 -28.87
CA ASP A 198 -25.29 22.95 -29.91
C ASP A 198 -24.49 21.62 -29.94
N PRO A 199 -25.18 20.47 -30.04
CA PRO A 199 -24.60 19.16 -30.38
C PRO A 199 -24.93 18.75 -31.83
N SER A 200 -24.18 19.24 -32.81
CA SER A 200 -24.23 18.68 -34.17
C SER A 200 -22.95 18.87 -34.98
N LYS A 201 -21.94 18.03 -34.76
CA LYS A 201 -21.03 17.61 -35.84
C LYS A 201 -20.11 16.44 -35.47
N ARG A 202 -20.37 15.30 -36.14
CA ARG A 202 -19.45 14.40 -36.87
C ARG A 202 -18.23 13.85 -36.08
N GLN A 203 -17.86 12.58 -36.18
CA GLN A 203 -17.54 11.91 -37.44
C GLN A 203 -17.35 10.40 -37.24
N ALA A 204 -18.01 9.62 -38.09
CA ALA A 204 -17.78 8.20 -38.26
C ALA A 204 -16.42 7.95 -38.94
N CYS A 205 -15.63 7.03 -38.38
CA CYS A 205 -14.58 6.33 -39.11
C CYS A 205 -14.99 4.86 -39.31
N LYS A 206 -14.68 4.39 -40.51
CA LYS A 206 -15.28 3.25 -41.20
C LYS A 206 -14.62 1.93 -40.80
N ALA A 207 -15.40 0.87 -40.98
CA ALA A 207 -14.93 -0.50 -41.09
C ALA A 207 -13.91 -0.67 -42.24
N ALA A 208 -12.90 -1.51 -42.01
CA ALA A 208 -12.17 -2.21 -43.06
C ALA A 208 -11.97 -3.67 -42.63
N SER A 209 -12.65 -4.54 -43.37
CA SER A 209 -12.36 -5.97 -43.54
C SER A 209 -11.00 -6.13 -44.21
N ILE A 210 -10.30 -7.28 -44.00
CA ILE A 210 -9.55 -8.07 -45.01
C ILE A 210 -8.57 -9.09 -44.36
N ILE A 211 -8.77 -10.38 -44.70
CA ILE A 211 -7.78 -11.49 -44.89
C ILE A 211 -7.00 -11.97 -43.64
N GLY A 212 -6.95 -13.24 -43.23
CA GLY A 212 -7.03 -14.50 -43.97
C GLY A 212 -5.63 -15.10 -44.20
N VAL A 213 -4.95 -15.65 -43.19
CA VAL A 213 -3.87 -16.65 -43.41
C VAL A 213 -3.87 -17.68 -42.28
N ARG A 214 -4.11 -18.93 -42.69
CA ARG A 214 -3.90 -20.19 -41.97
C ARG A 214 -2.40 -20.53 -42.06
N LEU A 215 -1.73 -20.78 -40.94
CA LEU A 215 -0.51 -21.60 -40.94
C LEU A 215 -0.31 -22.26 -39.57
N THR A 216 -0.50 -23.57 -39.55
CA THR A 216 -0.09 -24.48 -38.48
C THR A 216 1.42 -24.68 -38.54
N PRO A 217 2.18 -24.49 -37.45
CA PRO A 217 3.45 -25.17 -37.26
C PRO A 217 3.23 -26.44 -36.44
N HIS A 218 3.38 -27.57 -37.13
CA HIS A 218 3.65 -28.90 -36.60
C HIS A 218 4.87 -28.83 -35.67
N PHE A 219 4.68 -29.14 -34.39
CA PHE A 219 5.79 -29.32 -33.44
C PHE A 219 6.19 -30.79 -33.39
N PRO A 220 7.49 -31.12 -33.52
CA PRO A 220 8.01 -32.47 -33.44
C PRO A 220 8.08 -32.95 -31.99
N LEU A 221 7.69 -34.21 -31.76
CA LEU A 221 7.85 -34.91 -30.48
C LEU A 221 9.36 -35.09 -30.19
N PRO A 222 9.88 -34.62 -29.04
CA PRO A 222 11.20 -35.05 -28.60
C PRO A 222 11.11 -36.50 -28.10
N ALA A 223 11.87 -37.38 -28.77
CA ALA A 223 12.15 -38.72 -28.31
C ALA A 223 12.73 -38.68 -26.89
N GLN A 224 12.02 -39.25 -25.92
CA GLN A 224 12.58 -39.47 -24.59
C GLN A 224 13.60 -40.60 -24.68
N SER A 225 14.87 -40.19 -24.70
CA SER A 225 16.02 -41.07 -24.61
C SER A 225 16.05 -41.73 -23.24
N LEU A 226 15.95 -43.05 -23.28
CA LEU A 226 16.08 -43.97 -22.17
C LEU A 226 17.53 -43.96 -21.67
N MET A 227 17.83 -43.26 -20.58
CA MET A 227 19.08 -43.47 -19.83
C MET A 227 18.74 -44.04 -18.45
N VAL A 228 18.68 -45.36 -18.42
CA VAL A 228 18.95 -46.19 -17.25
C VAL A 228 20.47 -46.19 -17.04
N ARG A 229 20.94 -45.58 -15.95
CA ARG A 229 22.27 -45.72 -15.32
C ARG A 229 22.20 -44.90 -14.03
N SER A 230 22.62 -45.32 -12.85
CA SER A 230 23.54 -46.38 -12.46
C SER A 230 23.17 -46.81 -11.03
N GLY A 231 23.08 -48.12 -10.81
CA GLY A 231 23.26 -48.65 -9.46
C GLY A 231 24.74 -48.62 -9.08
N GLY A 232 25.00 -48.71 -7.77
CA GLY A 232 26.26 -49.20 -7.24
C GLY A 232 27.07 -48.21 -6.41
N GLN A 233 26.82 -48.19 -5.10
CA GLN A 233 27.88 -48.37 -4.11
C GLN A 233 27.29 -48.72 -2.74
N CYS A 234 27.48 -49.98 -2.35
CA CYS A 234 27.60 -50.42 -0.97
C CYS A 234 29.08 -50.75 -0.75
#